data_AF-A0A1R3KH74-F1
#
_entry.id   AF-A0A1R3KH74-F1
#
_cell.length_a   1.000
_cell.length_b   1.000
_cell.length_c   1.000
_cell.angle_alpha   90.00
_cell.angle_beta   90.00
_cell.angle_gamma   90.00
#
_symmetry.space_group_name_H-M   'P 1'
#
loop_
_entity.id
_entity.type
_entity.pdbx_description
1 polymer ?
#
loop_
_entity_poly.entity_id
_entity_poly.type
_entity_poly.pdbx_seq_one_letter_code
_entity_poly.pdbx_strand_id
1 'polypeptide(L)'
;MGICISVASSEIHQAEDCQENIDSNGILRFGSLYSKQGSKGLNQDAAIFYQDYGMESGAFCGVFDGHGKNGHIVSNMVRNRLPTLLLNQKNVLANTKTTADDKNSQWKEACISAFKVMDKEIKLQENLDCSTSGSTGVVVVRQGEDLVIANLGDSRAILGTATENGIKAVQLTTDLKPGLPSEAERIRSCNGRIWDVLNNNQVASIVMEAESEQAAARAVVEAATASWKRKFPSSKVDDCTVVCLFLQNQKEQHHI
;
A
#
# COMPACT_ATOMS: atom_id res chain seq x y z
N MET A 1 12.15 5.43 6.25
CA MET A 1 11.18 4.85 5.30
C MET A 1 11.63 3.43 5.00
N GLY A 2 10.79 2.44 5.29
CA GLY A 2 10.98 1.09 4.77
C GLY A 2 10.37 1.06 3.38
N ILE A 3 11.20 0.97 2.35
CA ILE A 3 10.73 0.78 0.97
C ILE A 3 11.00 -0.67 0.66
N CYS A 4 9.95 -1.44 0.41
CA CYS A 4 10.07 -2.81 -0.05
C CYS A 4 10.19 -2.78 -1.58
N ILE A 5 11.29 -3.35 -2.10
CA ILE A 5 11.59 -3.39 -3.53
C ILE A 5 11.74 -4.85 -3.93
N SER A 6 10.91 -5.28 -4.87
CA SER A 6 10.98 -6.59 -5.50
C SER A 6 11.37 -6.38 -6.95
N VAL A 7 12.42 -7.06 -7.39
CA VAL A 7 12.81 -7.14 -8.81
C VAL A 7 12.55 -8.57 -9.24
N ALA A 8 11.69 -8.77 -10.22
CA ALA A 8 11.54 -10.08 -10.87
C ALA A 8 12.64 -10.18 -11.94
N SER A 9 13.51 -11.18 -11.82
CA SER A 9 14.51 -11.54 -12.84
C SER A 9 14.05 -12.80 -13.58
N SER A 10 14.45 -12.92 -14.84
CA SER A 10 14.06 -13.92 -15.83
C SER A 10 14.51 -15.35 -15.49
N GLU A 11 13.77 -16.01 -14.61
CA GLU A 11 13.75 -17.48 -14.48
C GLU A 11 12.41 -18.09 -14.96
N ILE A 12 11.68 -17.39 -15.84
CA ILE A 12 10.40 -17.87 -16.40
C ILE A 12 10.57 -18.06 -17.92
N HIS A 13 11.38 -19.05 -18.31
CA HIS A 13 11.31 -19.59 -19.67
C HIS A 13 10.48 -20.87 -19.66
N GLN A 14 9.24 -20.76 -20.13
CA GLN A 14 8.60 -21.61 -21.16
C GLN A 14 7.09 -21.36 -21.18
N ALA A 15 6.65 -20.53 -22.11
CA ALA A 15 5.31 -20.61 -22.70
C ALA A 15 5.39 -19.99 -24.10
N GLU A 16 5.15 -20.80 -25.12
CA GLU A 16 5.11 -20.38 -26.52
C GLU A 16 3.90 -19.48 -26.80
N ASP A 17 4.18 -18.39 -27.51
CA ASP A 17 3.29 -17.51 -28.28
C ASP A 17 1.99 -17.00 -27.59
N CYS A 18 2.13 -15.94 -26.79
CA CYS A 18 1.00 -15.15 -26.30
C CYS A 18 0.64 -14.07 -27.34
N GLN A 19 -0.56 -14.11 -27.92
CA GLN A 19 -1.08 -13.07 -28.81
C GLN A 19 -0.93 -11.66 -28.20
N GLU A 20 -0.17 -10.82 -28.87
CA GLU A 20 0.06 -9.43 -28.51
C GLU A 20 -1.23 -8.60 -28.60
N ASN A 21 -1.55 -7.81 -27.56
CA ASN A 21 -2.67 -6.86 -27.57
C ASN A 21 -2.30 -5.61 -28.39
N ILE A 22 -2.34 -5.75 -29.71
CA ILE A 22 -2.04 -4.71 -30.69
C ILE A 22 -3.29 -3.89 -30.96
N ASP A 23 -3.23 -2.56 -30.77
CA ASP A 23 -4.34 -1.68 -31.12
C ASP A 23 -4.45 -1.43 -32.64
N SER A 24 -5.49 -0.73 -33.09
CA SER A 24 -5.78 -0.49 -34.51
C SER A 24 -4.64 0.23 -35.27
N ASN A 25 -3.66 0.79 -34.57
CA ASN A 25 -2.50 1.47 -35.13
C ASN A 25 -1.22 0.62 -35.07
N GLY A 26 -1.29 -0.63 -34.62
CA GLY A 26 -0.11 -1.48 -34.49
C GLY A 26 0.66 -1.31 -33.17
N ILE A 27 0.10 -0.59 -32.18
CA ILE A 27 0.80 -0.30 -30.91
C ILE A 27 0.41 -1.34 -29.86
N LEU A 28 1.42 -1.96 -29.24
CA LEU A 28 1.24 -2.90 -28.14
C LEU A 28 0.74 -2.18 -26.89
N ARG A 29 -0.50 -2.47 -26.46
CA ARG A 29 -1.08 -1.87 -25.24
C ARG A 29 -0.77 -2.72 -24.02
N PHE A 30 0.09 -2.20 -23.15
CA PHE A 30 0.53 -2.88 -21.93
C PHE A 30 -0.44 -2.79 -20.74
N GLY A 31 -1.56 -2.08 -20.87
CA GLY A 31 -2.47 -1.92 -19.74
C GLY A 31 -3.65 -1.00 -19.95
N SER A 32 -4.48 -0.95 -18.93
CA SER A 32 -5.64 -0.08 -18.81
C SER A 32 -5.78 0.42 -17.38
N LEU A 33 -6.38 1.59 -17.20
CA LEU A 33 -6.60 2.19 -15.90
C LEU A 33 -8.06 2.59 -15.75
N TYR A 34 -8.64 2.26 -14.60
CA TYR A 34 -9.98 2.68 -14.23
C TYR A 34 -10.01 3.03 -12.73
N SER A 35 -10.72 4.11 -12.38
CA SER A 35 -10.96 4.51 -11.00
C SER A 35 -12.42 4.91 -10.85
N LYS A 36 -13.01 4.56 -9.71
CA LYS A 36 -14.40 4.87 -9.37
C LYS A 36 -14.47 5.37 -7.94
N GLN A 37 -15.09 6.53 -7.75
CA GLN A 37 -15.35 7.09 -6.43
C GLN A 37 -16.37 6.24 -5.67
N GLY A 38 -16.08 5.96 -4.40
CA GLY A 38 -16.99 5.31 -3.46
C GLY A 38 -17.98 6.27 -2.80
N SER A 39 -18.62 5.83 -1.71
CA SER A 39 -19.63 6.61 -0.97
C SER A 39 -19.07 7.50 0.15
N LYS A 40 -17.78 7.38 0.49
CA LYS A 40 -17.13 8.06 1.64
C LYS A 40 -16.79 9.54 1.41
N GLY A 41 -17.47 10.22 0.49
CA GLY A 41 -17.17 11.60 0.12
C GLY A 41 -16.13 11.70 -0.99
N LEU A 42 -15.29 12.73 -0.97
CA LEU A 42 -14.31 13.02 -2.03
C LEU A 42 -13.38 11.84 -2.27
N ASN A 43 -13.21 11.43 -3.53
CA ASN A 43 -12.22 10.41 -3.90
C ASN A 43 -10.81 10.93 -3.60
N GLN A 44 -10.10 10.23 -2.70
CA GLN A 44 -8.73 10.56 -2.35
C GLN A 44 -7.71 9.69 -3.08
N ASP A 45 -8.16 8.70 -3.85
CA ASP A 45 -7.30 7.84 -4.66
C ASP A 45 -6.83 8.58 -5.91
N ALA A 46 -5.59 8.29 -6.30
CA ALA A 46 -5.03 8.68 -7.56
C ALA A 46 -4.35 7.47 -8.21
N ALA A 47 -4.41 7.36 -9.53
CA ALA A 47 -3.72 6.32 -10.27
C ALA A 47 -3.18 6.90 -11.58
N ILE A 48 -2.10 6.31 -12.10
CA ILE A 48 -1.52 6.69 -13.39
C ILE A 48 -1.01 5.48 -14.15
N PHE A 49 -1.08 5.58 -15.47
CA PHE A 49 -0.50 4.62 -16.40
C PHE A 49 0.16 5.39 -17.54
N TYR A 50 1.47 5.22 -17.71
CA TYR A 50 2.26 5.74 -18.82
C TYR A 50 2.75 4.58 -19.67
N GLN A 51 2.47 4.64 -20.96
CA GLN A 51 3.18 3.87 -21.98
C GLN A 51 4.42 4.66 -22.42
N ASP A 52 5.40 3.96 -22.96
CA ASP A 52 6.69 4.50 -23.41
C ASP A 52 7.48 5.20 -22.30
N TYR A 53 7.40 4.65 -21.08
CA TYR A 53 8.15 5.16 -19.94
C TYR A 53 9.56 4.56 -19.90
N GLY A 54 10.60 5.39 -19.93
CA GLY A 54 11.99 4.93 -19.92
C GLY A 54 12.48 4.52 -21.31
N MET A 55 13.06 3.33 -21.44
CA MET A 55 13.54 2.78 -22.73
C MET A 55 12.63 1.64 -23.21
N GLU A 56 12.79 1.23 -24.47
CA GLU A 56 12.28 -0.04 -25.04
C GLU A 56 10.82 -0.39 -24.71
N SER A 57 9.87 0.40 -25.23
CA SER A 57 8.42 0.17 -25.00
C SER A 57 8.08 -0.04 -23.52
N GLY A 58 8.79 0.68 -22.64
CA GLY A 58 8.62 0.59 -21.20
C GLY A 58 7.28 1.15 -20.76
N ALA A 59 6.87 0.78 -19.55
CA ALA A 59 5.63 1.28 -18.97
C ALA A 59 5.82 1.63 -17.50
N PHE A 60 5.03 2.59 -17.02
CA PHE A 60 4.94 2.93 -15.61
C PHE A 60 3.48 2.88 -15.21
N CYS A 61 3.17 2.21 -14.11
CA CYS A 61 1.89 2.35 -13.45
C CYS A 61 2.06 2.62 -11.97
N GLY A 62 1.10 3.35 -11.39
CA GLY A 62 1.10 3.65 -9.97
C GLY A 62 -0.30 3.84 -9.43
N VAL A 63 -0.51 3.38 -8.20
CA VAL A 63 -1.73 3.58 -7.41
C VAL A 63 -1.36 4.22 -6.08
N PHE A 64 -2.13 5.24 -5.71
CA PHE A 64 -1.86 6.13 -4.60
C PHE A 64 -3.16 6.36 -3.81
N ASP A 65 -3.30 5.66 -2.68
CA ASP A 65 -4.43 5.81 -1.77
C ASP A 65 -4.13 6.97 -0.81
N GLY A 66 -4.80 8.10 -1.06
CA GLY A 66 -4.68 9.31 -0.25
C GLY A 66 -5.56 9.23 1.00
N HIS A 67 -5.05 9.72 2.13
CA HIS A 67 -5.78 9.74 3.39
C HIS A 67 -5.58 11.05 4.16
N GLY A 68 -6.46 11.30 5.13
CA GLY A 68 -6.48 12.52 5.92
C GLY A 68 -7.14 13.69 5.20
N LYS A 69 -7.12 14.87 5.82
CA LYS A 69 -7.87 16.05 5.32
C LYS A 69 -7.48 16.42 3.89
N ASN A 70 -6.19 16.32 3.57
CA ASN A 70 -5.63 16.67 2.27
C ASN A 70 -5.15 15.46 1.46
N GLY A 71 -5.64 14.25 1.76
CA GLY A 71 -5.21 13.01 1.11
C GLY A 71 -5.27 13.06 -0.42
N HIS A 72 -6.37 13.57 -0.96
CA HIS A 72 -6.54 13.81 -2.40
C HIS A 72 -5.49 14.75 -3.01
N ILE A 73 -4.99 15.75 -2.28
CA ILE A 73 -3.94 16.65 -2.77
C ILE A 73 -2.61 15.89 -2.79
N VAL A 74 -2.29 15.18 -1.72
CA VAL A 74 -1.04 14.41 -1.59
C VAL A 74 -0.96 13.32 -2.65
N SER A 75 -2.01 12.51 -2.82
CA SER A 75 -2.04 11.43 -3.80
C SER A 75 -1.90 11.95 -5.23
N ASN A 76 -2.55 13.07 -5.57
CA ASN A 76 -2.38 13.72 -6.87
C ASN A 76 -0.97 14.30 -7.08
N MET A 77 -0.35 14.88 -6.05
CA MET A 77 1.04 15.34 -6.13
C MET A 77 1.98 14.18 -6.40
N VAL A 78 1.87 13.08 -5.64
CA VAL A 78 2.69 11.88 -5.85
C VAL A 78 2.46 11.32 -7.26
N ARG A 79 1.20 11.17 -7.68
CA ARG A 79 0.83 10.71 -9.02
C ARG A 79 1.53 11.51 -10.13
N ASN A 80 1.50 12.83 -10.04
CA ASN A 80 1.99 13.70 -11.11
C ASN A 80 3.52 13.84 -11.11
N ARG A 81 4.18 13.71 -9.95
CA ARG A 81 5.57 14.09 -9.76
C ARG A 81 6.54 12.91 -9.62
N LEU A 82 6.12 11.83 -8.96
CA LEU A 82 6.96 10.67 -8.70
C LEU A 82 7.54 10.01 -9.97
N PRO A 83 6.80 9.86 -11.09
CA PRO A 83 7.36 9.27 -12.31
C PRO A 83 8.56 10.05 -12.83
N THR A 84 8.46 11.37 -12.95
CA THR A 84 9.59 12.21 -13.40
C THR A 84 10.78 12.12 -12.45
N LEU A 85 10.54 12.15 -11.13
CA LEU A 85 11.61 11.98 -10.14
C LEU A 85 12.32 10.64 -10.31
N LEU A 86 11.57 9.56 -10.45
CA LEU A 86 12.12 8.22 -10.59
C LEU A 86 13.02 8.11 -11.83
N LEU A 87 12.55 8.56 -12.99
CA LEU A 87 13.33 8.52 -14.24
C LEU A 87 14.60 9.37 -14.13
N ASN A 88 14.49 10.59 -13.57
CA ASN A 88 15.65 11.46 -13.38
C ASN A 88 16.71 10.81 -12.48
N GLN A 89 16.30 10.23 -11.35
CA GLN A 89 17.22 9.53 -10.44
C GLN A 89 17.87 8.33 -11.13
N LYS A 90 17.11 7.56 -11.92
CA LYS A 90 17.64 6.43 -12.68
C LYS A 90 18.67 6.86 -13.74
N ASN A 91 18.41 7.95 -14.45
CA ASN A 91 19.30 8.47 -15.50
C ASN A 91 20.62 8.99 -14.91
N VAL A 92 20.57 9.67 -13.77
CA VAL A 92 21.78 10.11 -13.06
C VAL A 92 22.66 8.92 -12.65
N LEU A 93 22.04 7.84 -12.15
CA LEU A 93 22.77 6.63 -11.76
C LEU A 93 23.37 5.89 -12.97
N ALA A 94 22.64 5.82 -14.08
CA ALA A 94 23.14 5.21 -15.32
C ALA A 94 24.37 5.96 -15.89
N ASN A 95 24.44 7.28 -15.73
CA ASN A 95 25.57 8.09 -16.20
C ASN A 95 26.81 8.01 -15.29
N THR A 96 26.66 7.53 -14.05
CA THR A 96 27.73 7.56 -13.04
C THR A 96 28.30 6.17 -12.71
N LYS A 97 27.54 5.10 -12.95
CA LYS A 97 27.96 3.71 -12.68
C LYS A 97 27.97 2.90 -13.98
N THR A 98 29.15 2.44 -14.41
CA THR A 98 29.43 1.86 -15.74
C THR A 98 29.36 0.33 -15.82
N THR A 99 29.04 -0.40 -14.76
CA THR A 99 29.01 -1.88 -14.78
C THR A 99 27.59 -2.45 -14.95
N ALA A 100 27.43 -3.43 -15.82
CA ALA A 100 26.14 -4.04 -16.18
C ALA A 100 25.49 -4.84 -15.02
N ASP A 101 26.28 -5.35 -14.08
CA ASP A 101 25.84 -6.08 -12.88
C ASP A 101 25.08 -5.19 -11.84
N ASP A 102 24.94 -3.90 -12.12
CA ASP A 102 24.40 -2.89 -11.20
C ASP A 102 22.96 -2.44 -11.57
N LYS A 103 22.32 -2.96 -12.64
CA LYS A 103 20.99 -2.47 -13.07
C LYS A 103 19.92 -2.55 -11.97
N ASN A 104 19.85 -3.66 -11.24
CA ASN A 104 18.90 -3.85 -10.13
C ASN A 104 19.20 -2.92 -8.95
N SER A 105 20.48 -2.73 -8.65
CA SER A 105 20.96 -1.82 -7.61
C SER A 105 20.65 -0.36 -7.97
N GLN A 106 20.80 0.04 -9.24
CA GLN A 106 20.43 1.37 -9.73
C GLN A 106 18.93 1.66 -9.62
N TRP A 107 18.08 0.72 -10.04
CA TRP A 107 16.63 0.89 -9.88
C TRP A 107 16.22 0.96 -8.40
N LYS A 108 16.85 0.14 -7.56
CA LYS A 108 16.64 0.17 -6.12
C LYS A 108 16.99 1.53 -5.52
N GLU A 109 18.17 2.05 -5.84
CA GLU A 109 18.63 3.37 -5.40
C GLU A 109 17.76 4.50 -5.95
N ALA A 110 17.37 4.43 -7.24
CA ALA A 110 16.50 5.41 -7.88
C ALA A 110 15.13 5.48 -7.19
N CYS A 111 14.50 4.34 -6.92
CA CYS A 111 13.24 4.25 -6.18
C CYS A 111 13.39 4.89 -4.78
N ILE A 112 14.40 4.48 -4.02
CA ILE A 112 14.60 5.00 -2.67
C ILE A 112 14.84 6.52 -2.68
N SER A 113 15.65 7.00 -3.61
CA SER A 113 15.95 8.43 -3.77
C SER A 113 14.70 9.22 -4.18
N ALA A 114 13.96 8.74 -5.18
CA ALA A 114 12.77 9.41 -5.70
C ALA A 114 11.67 9.55 -4.63
N PHE A 115 11.38 8.48 -3.87
CA PHE A 115 10.41 8.53 -2.78
C PHE A 115 10.86 9.48 -1.66
N LYS A 116 12.15 9.52 -1.32
CA LYS A 116 12.68 10.48 -0.33
C LYS A 116 12.57 11.93 -0.80
N VAL A 117 12.85 12.20 -2.08
CA VAL A 117 12.69 13.53 -2.67
C VAL A 117 11.21 13.92 -2.68
N MET A 118 10.32 13.02 -3.09
CA MET A 118 8.88 13.24 -3.10
C MET A 118 8.34 13.59 -1.71
N ASP A 119 8.73 12.83 -0.67
CA ASP A 119 8.35 13.10 0.72
C ASP A 119 8.82 14.48 1.20
N LYS A 120 10.03 14.91 0.80
CA LYS A 120 10.54 16.26 1.08
C LYS A 120 9.75 17.34 0.33
N GLU A 121 9.46 17.15 -0.96
CA GLU A 121 8.68 18.10 -1.78
C GLU A 121 7.27 18.30 -1.22
N ILE A 122 6.64 17.24 -0.69
CA ILE A 122 5.34 17.31 0.00
C ILE A 122 5.46 18.12 1.30
N LYS A 123 6.48 17.83 2.13
CA LYS A 123 6.70 18.53 3.41
C LYS A 123 6.98 20.03 3.25
N LEU A 124 7.49 20.46 2.10
CA LEU A 124 7.79 21.86 1.82
C LEU A 124 6.56 22.65 1.33
N GLN A 125 5.41 22.02 1.14
CA GLN A 125 4.19 22.72 0.75
C GLN A 125 3.62 23.52 1.94
N GLU A 126 3.73 24.85 1.90
CA GLU A 126 3.31 25.74 2.99
C GLU A 126 1.80 25.67 3.31
N ASN A 127 0.97 25.34 2.31
CA ASN A 127 -0.49 25.28 2.46
C ASN A 127 -1.03 23.87 2.68
N LEU A 128 -0.17 22.89 2.99
CA LEU A 128 -0.53 21.49 3.11
C LEU A 128 -0.23 20.94 4.50
N ASP A 129 -1.27 20.78 5.32
CA ASP A 129 -1.14 20.07 6.59
C ASP A 129 -0.92 18.56 6.34
N CYS A 130 0.35 18.17 6.38
CA CYS A 130 0.82 16.78 6.26
C CYS A 130 0.95 16.07 7.61
N SER A 131 0.51 16.68 8.72
CA SER A 131 0.60 16.04 10.04
C SER A 131 -0.27 14.79 10.16
N THR A 132 -1.37 14.77 9.40
CA THR A 132 -2.36 13.68 9.36
C THR A 132 -2.82 13.35 7.94
N SER A 133 -2.30 14.06 6.93
CA SER A 133 -2.59 13.78 5.52
C SER A 133 -1.41 13.10 4.87
N GLY A 134 -1.68 12.11 4.04
CA GLY A 134 -0.66 11.31 3.38
C GLY A 134 -1.22 10.56 2.18
N SER A 135 -0.36 9.75 1.58
CA SER A 135 -0.74 8.83 0.52
C SER A 135 0.11 7.56 0.62
N THR A 136 -0.48 6.41 0.30
CA THR A 136 0.31 5.24 -0.09
C THR A 136 0.94 5.46 -1.46
N GLY A 137 1.81 4.56 -1.88
CA GLY A 137 2.33 4.51 -3.24
C GLY A 137 2.87 3.14 -3.58
N VAL A 138 2.15 2.43 -4.44
CA VAL A 138 2.67 1.24 -5.13
C VAL A 138 2.89 1.60 -6.58
N VAL A 139 4.10 1.34 -7.08
CA VAL A 139 4.48 1.64 -8.47
C VAL A 139 5.15 0.43 -9.10
N VAL A 140 4.88 0.24 -10.40
CA VAL A 140 5.51 -0.79 -11.23
C VAL A 140 6.12 -0.10 -12.44
N VAL A 141 7.39 -0.40 -12.70
CA VAL A 141 8.10 0.00 -13.92
C VAL A 141 8.43 -1.25 -14.71
N ARG A 142 7.96 -1.29 -15.96
CA ARG A 142 8.32 -2.30 -16.94
C ARG A 142 9.39 -1.74 -17.88
N GLN A 143 10.47 -2.48 -18.10
CA GLN A 143 11.50 -2.19 -19.09
C GLN A 143 11.81 -3.50 -19.84
N GLY A 144 11.32 -3.65 -21.08
CA GLY A 144 11.35 -4.96 -21.75
C GLY A 144 10.64 -6.03 -20.92
N GLU A 145 11.36 -7.10 -20.56
CA GLU A 145 10.85 -8.20 -19.71
C GLU A 145 11.03 -7.92 -18.21
N ASP A 146 11.80 -6.90 -17.82
CA ASP A 146 12.09 -6.62 -16.43
C ASP A 146 10.95 -5.84 -15.76
N LEU A 147 10.62 -6.23 -14.52
CA LEU A 147 9.68 -5.52 -13.65
C LEU A 147 10.37 -5.02 -12.38
N VAL A 148 10.28 -3.72 -12.14
CA VAL A 148 10.72 -3.06 -10.92
C VAL A 148 9.49 -2.60 -10.15
N ILE A 149 9.38 -3.04 -8.90
CA ILE A 149 8.22 -2.74 -8.06
C ILE A 149 8.70 -2.04 -6.79
N ALA A 150 8.08 -0.91 -6.46
CA ALA A 150 8.33 -0.21 -5.21
C ALA A 150 7.00 0.04 -4.48
N ASN A 151 6.97 -0.30 -3.20
CA ASN A 151 5.80 -0.10 -2.35
C ASN A 151 6.12 0.73 -1.10
N LEU A 152 5.22 1.66 -0.79
CA LEU A 152 5.15 2.39 0.46
C LEU A 152 3.69 2.50 0.91
N GLY A 153 3.31 1.71 1.91
CA GLY A 153 1.95 1.64 2.44
C GLY A 153 1.33 0.27 2.25
N ASP A 154 0.01 0.19 2.36
CA ASP A 154 -0.77 -1.04 2.31
C ASP A 154 -1.53 -1.25 0.99
N SER A 155 -1.29 -0.40 -0.02
CA SER A 155 -1.59 -0.70 -1.42
C SER A 155 -0.79 -1.91 -1.89
N ARG A 156 -1.31 -2.61 -2.92
CA ARG A 156 -0.80 -3.92 -3.31
C ARG A 156 -0.69 -4.10 -4.83
N ALA A 157 0.42 -4.71 -5.27
CA ALA A 157 0.57 -5.25 -6.62
C ALA A 157 0.46 -6.78 -6.61
N ILE A 158 -0.29 -7.33 -7.57
CA ILE A 158 -0.54 -8.78 -7.73
C ILE A 158 -0.23 -9.15 -9.18
N LEU A 159 0.54 -10.22 -9.37
CA LEU A 159 0.73 -10.88 -10.66
C LEU A 159 -0.23 -12.06 -10.77
N GLY A 160 -1.00 -12.12 -11.86
CA GLY A 160 -1.75 -13.31 -12.23
C GLY A 160 -0.88 -14.18 -13.14
N THR A 161 -0.60 -15.41 -12.73
CA THR A 161 0.18 -16.39 -13.51
C THR A 161 -0.75 -17.50 -13.96
N ALA A 162 -0.84 -17.73 -15.28
CA ALA A 162 -1.51 -18.92 -15.81
C ALA A 162 -0.66 -20.16 -15.49
N THR A 163 -1.30 -21.19 -14.96
CA THR A 163 -0.70 -22.49 -14.65
C THR A 163 -1.58 -23.59 -15.23
N GLU A 164 -1.08 -24.83 -15.28
CA GLU A 164 -1.86 -25.99 -15.70
C GLU A 164 -3.16 -26.18 -14.90
N ASN A 165 -3.18 -25.71 -13.64
CA ASN A 165 -4.33 -25.79 -12.73
C ASN A 165 -5.20 -24.52 -12.72
N GLY A 166 -5.03 -23.62 -13.69
CA GLY A 166 -5.74 -22.34 -13.78
C GLY A 166 -4.88 -21.13 -13.35
N ILE A 167 -5.52 -20.04 -12.94
CA ILE A 167 -4.83 -18.78 -12.62
C ILE A 167 -4.38 -18.78 -11.15
N LYS A 168 -3.07 -18.58 -10.92
CA LYS A 168 -2.48 -18.38 -9.60
C LYS A 168 -2.18 -16.88 -9.38
N ALA A 169 -2.63 -16.34 -8.25
CA ALA A 169 -2.26 -14.98 -7.84
C ALA A 169 -0.96 -15.00 -7.03
N VAL A 170 -0.01 -14.15 -7.39
CA VAL A 170 1.25 -13.93 -6.68
C VAL A 170 1.31 -12.47 -6.23
N GLN A 171 1.30 -12.24 -4.93
CA GLN A 171 1.45 -10.90 -4.37
C GLN A 171 2.91 -10.46 -4.46
N LEU A 172 3.17 -9.32 -5.12
CA LEU A 172 4.52 -8.84 -5.44
C LEU A 172 5.07 -7.87 -4.38
N THR A 173 4.20 -7.33 -3.53
CA THR A 173 4.51 -6.34 -2.50
C THR A 173 4.10 -6.84 -1.13
N THR A 174 4.81 -6.44 -0.07
CA THR A 174 4.32 -6.64 1.30
C THR A 174 3.57 -5.39 1.74
N ASP A 175 2.31 -5.54 2.19
CA ASP A 175 1.52 -4.44 2.73
C ASP A 175 2.14 -3.93 4.04
N LEU A 176 2.43 -2.64 4.13
CA LEU A 176 2.97 -2.02 5.34
C LEU A 176 1.83 -1.62 6.29
N LYS A 177 1.25 -2.61 6.96
CA LYS A 177 0.17 -2.39 7.92
C LYS A 177 0.70 -2.13 9.34
N PRO A 178 0.13 -1.18 10.09
CA PRO A 178 0.53 -0.93 11.49
C PRO A 178 0.35 -2.13 12.43
N GLY A 179 -0.45 -3.14 12.03
CA GLY A 179 -0.61 -4.39 12.78
C GLY A 179 0.56 -5.37 12.64
N LEU A 180 1.46 -5.19 11.67
CA LEU A 180 2.65 -6.02 11.53
C LEU A 180 3.71 -5.61 12.58
N PRO A 181 4.26 -6.52 13.39
CA PRO A 181 5.18 -6.15 14.47
C PRO A 181 6.38 -5.31 14.02
N SER A 182 7.02 -5.71 12.92
CA SER A 182 8.20 -5.00 12.36
C SER A 182 7.84 -3.60 11.86
N GLU A 183 6.69 -3.45 11.21
CA GLU A 183 6.22 -2.15 10.74
C GLU A 183 5.77 -1.26 11.91
N ALA A 184 5.13 -1.85 12.92
CA ALA A 184 4.75 -1.14 14.13
C ALA A 184 5.97 -0.57 14.88
N GLU A 185 7.03 -1.37 15.02
CA GLU A 185 8.32 -0.91 15.55
C GLU A 185 8.91 0.21 14.71
N ARG A 186 8.96 0.05 13.39
CA ARG A 186 9.47 1.08 12.48
C ARG A 186 8.70 2.39 12.64
N ILE A 187 7.37 2.35 12.66
CA ILE A 187 6.51 3.53 12.84
C ILE A 187 6.85 4.22 14.16
N ARG A 188 6.91 3.48 15.28
CA ARG A 188 7.27 4.03 16.60
C ARG A 188 8.67 4.64 16.62
N SER A 189 9.66 3.97 16.03
CA SER A 189 11.04 4.49 15.93
C SER A 189 11.17 5.77 15.11
N CYS A 190 10.23 6.01 14.20
CA CYS A 190 10.19 7.22 13.37
C CYS A 190 9.28 8.30 13.97
N ASN A 191 8.91 8.22 15.26
CA ASN A 191 7.96 9.11 15.93
C ASN A 191 6.57 9.14 15.26
N GLY A 192 6.24 8.10 14.49
CA GLY A 192 4.92 7.90 13.91
C GLY A 192 3.91 7.44 14.95
N ARG A 193 2.62 7.56 14.61
CA ARG A 193 1.51 7.24 15.52
C ARG A 193 0.80 5.97 15.04
N ILE A 194 0.52 5.08 15.98
CA ILE A 194 -0.35 3.92 15.79
C ILE A 194 -1.52 4.09 16.74
N TRP A 195 -2.72 4.23 16.18
CA TRP A 195 -3.93 4.51 16.94
C TRP A 195 -4.62 3.21 17.40
N ASP A 196 -3.85 2.33 18.04
CA ASP A 196 -4.38 1.08 18.56
C ASP A 196 -4.87 1.24 20.00
N VAL A 197 -6.14 0.89 20.24
CA VAL A 197 -6.83 1.09 21.52
C VAL A 197 -6.86 -0.18 22.36
N LEU A 198 -7.08 -1.34 21.73
CA LEU A 198 -7.21 -2.65 22.37
C LEU A 198 -6.53 -3.71 21.51
N ASN A 199 -5.67 -4.53 22.10
CA ASN A 199 -5.12 -5.69 21.41
C ASN A 199 -6.09 -6.90 21.43
N ASN A 200 -5.81 -7.91 20.61
CA ASN A 200 -6.65 -9.10 20.47
C ASN A 200 -6.96 -9.81 21.80
N ASN A 201 -5.98 -9.90 22.71
CA ASN A 201 -6.18 -10.55 24.01
C ASN A 201 -7.12 -9.72 24.89
N GLN A 202 -6.99 -8.39 24.89
CA GLN A 202 -7.91 -7.51 25.61
C GLN A 202 -9.33 -7.61 25.08
N VAL A 203 -9.49 -7.62 23.74
CA VAL A 203 -10.81 -7.81 23.11
C VAL A 203 -11.39 -9.17 23.51
N ALA A 204 -10.60 -10.24 23.45
CA ALA A 204 -11.03 -11.57 23.85
C ALA A 204 -11.46 -11.62 25.32
N SER A 205 -10.67 -11.08 26.25
CA SER A 205 -11.04 -11.00 27.67
C SER A 205 -12.36 -10.24 27.88
N ILE A 206 -12.52 -9.08 27.25
CA ILE A 206 -13.77 -8.29 27.36
C ILE A 206 -14.98 -9.07 26.84
N VAL A 207 -14.84 -9.79 25.74
CA VAL A 207 -15.92 -10.62 25.18
C VAL A 207 -16.25 -11.80 26.08
N MET A 208 -15.22 -12.45 26.66
CA MET A 208 -15.39 -13.60 27.56
C MET A 208 -15.98 -13.21 28.93
N GLU A 209 -15.69 -12.00 29.40
CA GLU A 209 -16.19 -11.45 30.68
C GLU A 209 -17.53 -10.73 30.56
N ALA A 210 -18.07 -10.59 29.34
CA ALA A 210 -19.34 -9.90 29.11
C ALA A 210 -20.50 -10.64 29.79
N GLU A 211 -21.41 -9.88 30.41
CA GLU A 211 -22.57 -10.43 31.13
C GLU A 211 -23.52 -11.26 30.24
N SER A 212 -23.51 -11.00 28.93
CA SER A 212 -24.28 -11.74 27.93
C SER A 212 -23.69 -11.57 26.53
N GLU A 213 -24.05 -12.47 25.62
CA GLU A 213 -23.70 -12.38 24.20
C GLU A 213 -24.15 -11.07 23.56
N GLN A 214 -25.34 -10.57 23.94
CA GLN A 214 -25.89 -9.30 23.47
C GLN A 214 -25.10 -8.09 23.99
N ALA A 215 -24.47 -8.21 25.16
CA ALA A 215 -23.68 -7.14 25.76
C ALA A 215 -22.22 -7.09 25.25
N ALA A 216 -21.68 -8.20 24.75
CA ALA A 216 -20.26 -8.32 24.42
C ALA A 216 -19.75 -7.29 23.40
N ALA A 217 -20.44 -7.14 22.27
CA ALA A 217 -20.03 -6.17 21.24
C ALA A 217 -20.05 -4.73 21.79
N ARG A 218 -21.05 -4.40 22.60
CA ARG A 218 -21.16 -3.11 23.27
C ARG A 218 -20.01 -2.89 24.27
N ALA A 219 -19.69 -3.90 25.08
CA ALA A 219 -18.59 -3.83 26.05
C ALA A 219 -17.24 -3.55 25.37
N VAL A 220 -16.98 -4.18 24.22
CA VAL A 220 -15.76 -3.92 23.43
C VAL A 220 -15.74 -2.49 22.90
N VAL A 221 -16.86 -1.97 22.35
CA VAL A 221 -16.94 -0.59 21.86
C VAL A 221 -16.73 0.43 22.99
N GLU A 222 -17.35 0.21 24.16
CA GLU A 222 -17.20 1.09 25.32
C GLU A 222 -15.76 1.08 25.84
N ALA A 223 -15.13 -0.09 25.96
CA ALA A 223 -13.73 -0.24 26.38
C ALA A 223 -12.77 0.40 25.37
N ALA A 224 -13.00 0.22 24.06
CA ALA A 224 -12.22 0.82 23.00
C ALA A 224 -12.30 2.35 23.05
N THR A 225 -13.52 2.89 23.21
CA THR A 225 -13.80 4.33 23.35
C THR A 225 -13.13 4.92 24.59
N ALA A 226 -13.23 4.24 25.73
CA ALA A 226 -12.59 4.66 26.97
C ALA A 226 -11.06 4.64 26.85
N SER A 227 -10.50 3.59 26.25
CA SER A 227 -9.07 3.48 25.98
C SER A 227 -8.58 4.57 25.03
N TRP A 228 -9.36 4.92 23.99
CA TRP A 228 -9.08 6.04 23.10
C TRP A 228 -9.01 7.36 23.87
N LYS A 229 -10.05 7.71 24.63
CA LYS A 229 -10.10 8.96 25.40
C LYS A 229 -8.93 9.09 26.38
N ARG A 230 -8.47 7.97 26.96
CA ARG A 230 -7.31 7.94 27.85
C ARG A 230 -5.98 8.11 27.11
N LYS A 231 -5.78 7.39 26.00
CA LYS A 231 -4.53 7.42 25.22
C LYS A 231 -4.37 8.70 24.40
N PHE A 232 -5.48 9.26 23.92
CA PHE A 232 -5.52 10.35 22.95
C PHE A 232 -6.53 11.44 23.36
N PRO A 233 -6.33 12.10 24.52
CA PRO A 233 -7.33 12.98 25.14
C PRO A 233 -7.67 14.22 24.29
N SER A 234 -6.77 14.65 23.40
CA SER A 234 -6.96 15.78 22.50
C SER A 234 -7.49 15.39 21.11
N SER A 235 -7.68 14.09 20.83
CA SER A 235 -8.11 13.59 19.52
C SER A 235 -9.57 13.17 19.54
N LYS A 236 -10.31 13.48 18.47
CA LYS A 236 -11.69 13.01 18.30
C LYS A 236 -11.72 11.48 18.20
N VAL A 237 -12.71 10.86 18.84
CA VAL A 237 -12.97 9.41 18.74
C VAL A 237 -13.54 9.14 17.35
N ASP A 238 -12.99 8.16 16.65
CA ASP A 238 -13.48 7.68 15.35
C ASP A 238 -14.62 6.66 15.53
N ASP A 239 -15.34 6.34 14.45
CA ASP A 239 -16.42 5.36 14.48
C ASP A 239 -15.87 3.96 14.84
N CYS A 240 -16.53 3.27 15.78
CA CYS A 240 -16.13 1.94 16.23
C CYS A 240 -17.29 0.95 16.06
N THR A 241 -17.07 -0.10 15.27
CA THR A 241 -18.05 -1.15 15.01
C THR A 241 -17.47 -2.51 15.40
N VAL A 242 -18.23 -3.29 16.16
CA VAL A 242 -17.85 -4.63 16.62
C VAL A 242 -18.98 -5.60 16.32
N VAL A 243 -18.64 -6.78 15.79
CA VAL A 243 -19.54 -7.92 15.66
C VAL A 243 -18.92 -9.07 16.42
N CYS A 244 -19.64 -9.60 17.42
CA CYS A 244 -19.25 -10.79 18.16
C CYS A 244 -20.07 -11.98 17.65
N LEU A 245 -19.39 -13.00 17.12
CA LEU A 245 -20.00 -14.25 16.69
C LEU A 245 -19.66 -15.35 17.70
N PHE A 246 -20.68 -15.91 18.36
CA PHE A 246 -20.53 -17.01 19.31
C PHE A 246 -20.83 -18.33 18.62
N LEU A 247 -19.85 -19.24 18.59
CA LEU A 247 -19.97 -20.52 17.87
C LEU A 247 -20.50 -21.66 18.75
N GLN A 248 -20.59 -21.44 20.07
CA GLN A 248 -21.05 -22.41 21.07
C GLN A 248 -21.85 -21.69 22.16
N ASN A 249 -22.97 -22.26 22.59
CA ASN A 249 -23.77 -21.71 23.69
C ASN A 249 -23.06 -22.00 25.02
N GLN A 250 -22.83 -20.96 25.83
CA GLN A 250 -22.25 -21.09 27.19
C GLN A 250 -23.05 -22.02 28.11
N LYS A 251 -24.32 -22.32 27.79
CA LYS A 251 -25.19 -23.21 28.56
C LYS A 251 -24.83 -24.69 28.50
N GLU A 252 -23.96 -25.13 27.58
CA GLU A 252 -23.57 -26.55 27.47
C GLU A 252 -22.34 -26.92 28.33
N GLN A 253 -21.66 -25.97 28.96
CA GLN A 253 -20.42 -26.23 29.70
C GLN A 253 -20.60 -26.46 31.22
N HIS A 254 -21.83 -26.47 31.75
CA HIS A 254 -22.12 -26.79 33.16
C HIS A 254 -22.69 -28.20 33.38
N HIS A 255 -22.65 -29.06 32.36
CA HIS A 255 -23.06 -30.46 32.45
C HIS A 255 -21.92 -31.42 32.09
N ILE A 256 -20.80 -31.35 32.82
CA ILE A 256 -19.85 -32.46 32.99
C ILE A 256 -19.36 -32.45 34.43
#